data_AF-A0A1Q6DIM4-F1
#
_entry.id   AF-A0A1Q6DIM4-F1
#
_cell.length_a   1.000
_cell.length_b   1.000
_cell.length_c   1.000
_cell.angle_alpha   90.00
_cell.angle_beta   90.00
_cell.angle_gamma   90.00
#
_symmetry.space_group_name_H-M   'P 1'
#
loop_
_entity.id
_entity.type
_entity.pdbx_description
1 polymer ?
#
loop_
_entity_poly.entity_id
_entity_poly.type
_entity_poly.pdbx_seq_one_letter_code
_entity_poly.pdbx_strand_id
1 'polypeptide(L)'
;MFDQKEDAFTRRPEARKITATQEEQMNNKQQSHPKKISAKLFCLTGAAAIFLMAPVSLLAGETPSLQEKVNINIQQACPSIAGLAADNKEVKEFTHALHAEKYLKGKSGFSAIPYTDDFTCAACHQGAKTAEEISGADKCERLTASIGAGGGAAEYKKQMHAVCMDCHKNMAKAGEKSGPSKCNECHGK
;
A
#
# COMPACT_ATOMS: atom_id res chain seq x y z
N MET A 1 21.21 35.36 57.39
CA MET A 1 20.82 36.56 56.62
C MET A 1 20.56 36.08 55.20
N PHE A 2 19.29 35.79 54.88
CA PHE A 2 18.41 36.60 54.00
C PHE A 2 18.93 36.60 52.54
N ASP A 3 18.18 36.28 51.49
CA ASP A 3 16.77 35.95 51.31
C ASP A 3 16.59 35.46 49.85
N GLN A 4 15.67 34.50 49.64
CA GLN A 4 14.65 34.36 48.56
C GLN A 4 14.97 34.79 47.09
N LYS A 5 14.68 33.93 46.08
CA LYS A 5 13.48 33.96 45.17
C LYS A 5 13.86 34.43 43.75
N GLU A 6 13.27 34.06 42.59
CA GLU A 6 12.02 33.37 42.21
C GLU A 6 12.19 32.56 40.92
N ASP A 7 11.28 31.62 40.77
CA ASP A 7 10.88 30.87 39.58
C ASP A 7 10.24 31.76 38.49
N ALA A 8 10.39 31.37 37.21
CA ALA A 8 9.45 31.53 36.08
C ALA A 8 10.24 31.21 34.80
N PHE A 9 9.75 30.55 33.75
CA PHE A 9 8.42 30.57 33.19
C PHE A 9 8.34 29.40 32.18
N THR A 10 7.50 28.41 32.47
CA THR A 10 7.15 27.33 31.55
C THR A 10 6.17 27.87 30.49
N ARG A 11 6.51 27.75 29.20
CA ARG A 11 5.53 27.88 28.11
C ARG A 11 5.36 26.54 27.41
N ARG A 12 4.25 25.86 27.75
CA ARG A 12 3.65 24.80 26.91
C ARG A 12 3.06 25.46 25.66
N PRO A 13 3.31 24.93 24.45
CA PRO A 13 2.47 25.27 23.31
C PRO A 13 1.10 24.59 23.45
N GLU A 14 0.06 25.39 23.23
CA GLU A 14 -1.34 24.99 23.32
C GLU A 14 -1.71 23.93 22.28
N ALA A 15 -2.54 22.98 22.72
CA ALA A 15 -3.18 21.99 21.89
C ALA A 15 -4.15 22.67 20.91
N ARG A 16 -3.83 22.61 19.61
CA ARG A 16 -4.74 22.99 18.54
C ARG A 16 -5.91 22.00 18.50
N LYS A 17 -7.08 22.44 18.99
CA LYS A 17 -8.35 21.76 18.76
C LYS A 17 -8.68 21.85 17.26
N ILE A 18 -8.64 20.71 16.58
CA ILE A 18 -9.17 20.58 15.22
C ILE A 18 -10.67 20.33 15.38
N THR A 19 -11.45 21.37 15.12
CA THR A 19 -12.91 21.33 15.11
C THR A 19 -13.41 20.53 13.91
N ALA A 20 -14.35 19.64 14.20
CA ALA A 20 -15.12 18.86 13.25
C ALA A 20 -15.89 19.79 12.29
N THR A 21 -15.43 19.89 11.05
CA THR A 21 -16.20 20.36 9.88
C THR A 21 -15.62 19.72 8.62
N GLN A 22 -15.80 18.41 8.46
CA GLN A 22 -15.62 17.75 7.16
C GLN A 22 -16.57 16.55 6.94
N GLU A 23 -17.66 16.48 7.71
CA GLU A 23 -18.71 15.46 7.57
C GLU A 23 -19.89 15.88 6.65
N GLU A 24 -19.87 17.09 6.08
CA GLU A 24 -21.02 17.65 5.34
C GLU A 24 -20.77 17.90 3.85
N GLN A 25 -19.85 17.17 3.20
CA GLN A 25 -19.61 17.30 1.75
C GLN A 25 -19.61 15.99 0.93
N MET A 26 -20.07 14.86 1.46
CA MET A 26 -20.17 13.61 0.68
C MET A 26 -21.57 13.03 0.53
N ASN A 27 -22.63 13.78 0.88
CA ASN A 27 -24.00 13.29 0.76
C ASN A 27 -24.88 14.20 -0.10
N ASN A 28 -24.51 14.46 -1.36
CA ASN A 28 -25.44 15.04 -2.33
C ASN A 28 -25.02 14.89 -3.81
N LYS A 29 -25.42 13.77 -4.42
CA LYS A 29 -25.60 13.46 -5.86
C LYS A 29 -25.28 11.97 -6.03
N GLN A 30 -26.12 11.08 -6.55
CA GLN A 30 -27.14 11.26 -7.56
C GLN A 30 -28.03 10.00 -7.53
N GLN A 31 -29.21 10.09 -6.93
CA GLN A 31 -30.28 9.12 -7.21
C GLN A 31 -30.98 9.57 -8.50
N SER A 32 -30.90 8.76 -9.56
CA SER A 32 -31.84 8.86 -10.67
C SER A 32 -32.28 7.46 -11.09
N HIS A 33 -33.57 7.20 -10.84
CA HIS A 33 -34.31 6.01 -11.19
C HIS A 33 -34.41 5.74 -12.71
N PRO A 34 -34.72 4.49 -13.11
CA PRO A 34 -34.65 4.02 -14.49
C PRO A 34 -35.82 4.50 -15.36
N LYS A 35 -35.52 5.03 -16.55
CA LYS A 35 -36.51 5.22 -17.61
C LYS A 35 -36.71 3.93 -18.40
N LYS A 36 -37.90 3.36 -18.28
CA LYS A 36 -38.45 2.35 -19.20
C LYS A 36 -38.60 3.00 -20.58
N ILE A 37 -37.99 2.43 -21.62
CA ILE A 37 -38.28 2.78 -23.01
C ILE A 37 -38.74 1.50 -23.71
N SER A 38 -39.99 1.54 -24.15
CA SER A 38 -40.69 0.51 -24.92
C SER A 38 -40.09 0.31 -26.31
N ALA A 39 -40.21 -0.92 -26.76
CA ALA A 39 -39.86 -1.44 -28.08
C ALA A 39 -40.42 -0.61 -29.25
N LYS A 40 -39.59 -0.44 -30.28
CA LYS A 40 -40.04 -0.40 -31.68
C LYS A 40 -39.11 -1.26 -32.54
N LEU A 41 -39.72 -2.34 -33.01
CA LEU A 41 -39.32 -3.18 -34.12
C LEU A 41 -39.18 -2.34 -35.39
N PHE A 42 -38.01 -2.36 -36.02
CA PHE A 42 -37.83 -1.96 -37.41
C PHE A 42 -36.98 -3.02 -38.10
N CYS A 43 -37.67 -3.89 -38.85
CA CYS A 43 -37.10 -4.60 -39.99
C CYS A 43 -36.70 -3.55 -41.03
N LEU A 44 -35.47 -3.58 -41.52
CA LEU A 44 -35.22 -3.35 -42.94
C LEU A 44 -33.87 -3.98 -43.35
N THR A 45 -33.99 -4.79 -44.38
CA THR A 45 -32.98 -5.45 -45.21
C THR A 45 -31.93 -4.51 -45.77
N GLY A 46 -30.67 -4.96 -45.89
CA GLY A 46 -29.76 -4.39 -46.88
C GLY A 46 -28.27 -4.59 -46.65
N ALA A 47 -27.65 -5.28 -47.61
CA ALA A 47 -26.25 -5.20 -48.02
C ALA A 47 -25.16 -5.85 -47.15
N ALA A 48 -24.62 -6.92 -47.72
CA ALA A 48 -23.35 -7.55 -47.39
C ALA A 48 -22.17 -6.57 -47.49
N ALA A 49 -21.36 -6.55 -46.44
CA ALA A 49 -19.93 -6.25 -46.48
C ALA A 49 -19.27 -7.07 -45.38
N ILE A 50 -18.88 -8.31 -45.72
CA ILE A 50 -18.04 -9.14 -44.84
C ILE A 50 -16.64 -8.52 -44.90
N PHE A 51 -16.40 -7.55 -44.02
CA PHE A 51 -15.07 -7.07 -43.71
C PHE A 51 -14.35 -8.19 -42.96
N LEU A 52 -13.35 -8.80 -43.59
CA LEU A 52 -12.37 -9.67 -42.94
C LEU A 52 -11.57 -8.84 -41.93
N MET A 53 -12.15 -8.61 -40.75
CA MET A 53 -11.42 -8.18 -39.57
C MET A 53 -10.63 -9.40 -39.11
N ALA A 54 -9.35 -9.44 -39.46
CA ALA A 54 -8.41 -10.32 -38.78
C ALA A 54 -8.57 -10.12 -37.26
N PRO A 55 -8.60 -11.19 -36.45
CA PRO A 55 -8.56 -11.03 -35.01
C PRO A 55 -7.27 -10.27 -34.69
N VAL A 56 -7.40 -9.00 -34.31
CA VAL A 56 -6.36 -8.31 -33.57
C VAL A 56 -6.22 -9.14 -32.31
N SER A 57 -5.21 -9.99 -32.29
CA SER A 57 -4.70 -10.60 -31.08
C SER A 57 -4.31 -9.43 -30.18
N LEU A 58 -5.25 -9.01 -29.33
CA LEU A 58 -4.91 -8.29 -28.12
C LEU A 58 -3.90 -9.20 -27.41
N LEU A 59 -2.63 -8.82 -27.49
CA LEU A 59 -1.62 -9.26 -26.55
C LEU A 59 -2.18 -8.86 -25.18
N ALA A 60 -2.78 -9.83 -24.49
CA ALA A 60 -3.06 -9.74 -23.08
C ALA A 60 -1.70 -9.44 -22.44
N GLY A 61 -1.48 -8.18 -22.09
CA GLY A 61 -0.33 -7.79 -21.30
C GLY A 61 -0.33 -8.69 -20.07
N GLU A 62 0.80 -9.37 -19.85
CA GLU A 62 0.99 -10.24 -18.70
C GLU A 62 0.67 -9.44 -17.45
N THR A 63 -0.50 -9.68 -16.86
CA THR A 63 -0.83 -9.12 -15.55
C THR A 63 0.27 -9.59 -14.60
N PRO A 64 0.92 -8.67 -13.85
CA PRO A 64 1.96 -9.05 -12.91
C PRO A 64 1.43 -10.12 -11.97
N SER A 65 1.96 -11.33 -12.13
CA SER A 65 1.54 -12.50 -11.37
C SER A 65 1.87 -12.30 -9.89
N LEU A 66 0.84 -12.35 -9.04
CA LEU A 66 1.01 -12.30 -7.60
C LEU A 66 1.72 -13.58 -7.13
N GLN A 67 3.00 -13.46 -6.81
CA GLN A 67 3.79 -14.60 -6.33
C GLN A 67 3.29 -15.08 -4.97
N GLU A 68 3.15 -16.40 -4.80
CA GLU A 68 2.66 -17.01 -3.56
C GLU A 68 3.61 -16.74 -2.39
N LYS A 69 4.91 -16.94 -2.63
CA LYS A 69 5.99 -16.69 -1.68
C LYS A 69 7.12 -15.94 -2.37
N VAL A 70 7.78 -15.05 -1.63
CA VAL A 70 8.94 -14.29 -2.11
C VAL A 70 10.04 -14.25 -1.04
N ASN A 71 11.29 -14.14 -1.46
CA ASN A 71 12.37 -13.78 -0.55
C ASN A 71 12.55 -12.26 -0.58
N ILE A 72 12.56 -11.64 0.60
CA ILE A 72 12.82 -10.20 0.70
C ILE A 72 14.32 -10.04 0.97
N ASN A 73 15.06 -9.78 -0.10
CA ASN A 73 16.47 -9.43 -0.10
C ASN A 73 16.69 -8.34 -1.15
N ILE A 74 16.82 -7.10 -0.70
CA ILE A 74 16.83 -5.94 -1.61
C ILE A 74 18.16 -5.81 -2.34
N GLN A 75 19.27 -6.18 -1.72
CA GLN A 75 20.58 -6.15 -2.36
C GLN A 75 20.68 -7.19 -3.46
N GLN A 76 20.02 -8.34 -3.31
CA GLN A 76 19.90 -9.33 -4.38
C GLN A 76 18.93 -8.87 -5.48
N ALA A 77 17.79 -8.30 -5.11
CA ALA A 77 16.76 -7.90 -6.07
C ALA A 77 17.14 -6.66 -6.89
N CYS A 78 17.88 -5.73 -6.27
CA CYS A 78 18.27 -4.42 -6.79
C CYS A 78 19.69 -4.03 -6.31
N PRO A 79 20.74 -4.63 -6.90
CA PRO A 79 22.12 -4.47 -6.45
C PRO A 79 22.70 -3.07 -6.67
N SER A 80 22.06 -2.24 -7.49
CA SER A 80 22.51 -0.88 -7.83
C SER A 80 22.14 0.18 -6.80
N ILE A 81 21.37 -0.14 -5.76
CA ILE A 81 20.95 0.84 -4.75
C ILE A 81 22.12 1.12 -3.79
N ALA A 82 22.74 2.29 -3.98
CA ALA A 82 23.89 2.70 -3.19
C ALA A 82 23.54 2.98 -1.72
N GLY A 83 24.50 2.72 -0.82
CA GLY A 83 24.43 3.11 0.59
C GLY A 83 23.58 2.21 1.49
N LEU A 84 23.01 1.12 0.96
CA LEU A 84 22.33 0.12 1.79
C LEU A 84 23.33 -0.63 2.67
N ALA A 85 23.02 -0.75 3.97
CA ALA A 85 23.78 -1.60 4.87
C ALA A 85 23.64 -3.07 4.48
N ALA A 86 24.73 -3.85 4.50
CA ALA A 86 24.76 -5.26 4.08
C ALA A 86 23.57 -6.07 4.63
N ASP A 87 22.87 -6.76 3.74
CA ASP A 87 21.73 -7.61 4.11
C ASP A 87 22.23 -9.00 4.53
N ASN A 88 22.42 -9.16 5.84
CA ASN A 88 22.86 -10.42 6.44
C ASN A 88 21.69 -11.27 6.98
N LYS A 89 20.45 -10.80 6.79
CA LYS A 89 19.25 -11.36 7.41
C LYS A 89 18.08 -11.18 6.44
N GLU A 90 18.11 -11.88 5.31
CA GLU A 90 16.98 -11.88 4.39
C GLU A 90 15.73 -12.51 5.04
N VAL A 91 14.54 -12.07 4.62
CA VAL A 91 13.28 -12.76 4.97
C VAL A 91 13.01 -13.81 3.91
N LYS A 92 13.02 -15.08 4.32
CA LYS A 92 12.78 -16.22 3.42
C LYS A 92 11.30 -16.59 3.40
N GLU A 93 10.82 -16.98 2.23
CA GLU A 93 9.47 -17.52 2.03
C GLU A 93 8.35 -16.62 2.58
N PHE A 94 8.51 -15.29 2.48
CA PHE A 94 7.46 -14.35 2.84
C PHE A 94 6.20 -14.66 2.04
N THR A 95 5.09 -14.89 2.74
CA THR A 95 3.81 -15.32 2.15
C THR A 95 3.08 -14.15 1.50
N HIS A 96 3.63 -13.68 0.38
CA HIS A 96 3.23 -12.46 -0.31
C HIS A 96 1.75 -12.46 -0.72
N ALA A 97 1.28 -13.50 -1.40
CA ALA A 97 -0.12 -13.60 -1.80
C ALA A 97 -1.07 -13.62 -0.60
N LEU A 98 -0.73 -14.36 0.47
CA LEU A 98 -1.55 -14.40 1.68
C LEU A 98 -1.64 -13.04 2.36
N HIS A 99 -0.55 -12.25 2.39
CA HIS A 99 -0.60 -10.89 2.91
C HIS A 99 -1.54 -10.02 2.10
N ALA A 100 -1.37 -10.00 0.77
CA ALA A 100 -2.17 -9.17 -0.12
C ALA A 100 -3.66 -9.55 -0.10
N GLU A 101 -3.99 -10.84 -0.22
CA GLU A 101 -5.37 -11.27 -0.47
C GLU A 101 -6.17 -11.52 0.80
N LYS A 102 -5.51 -11.86 1.91
CA LYS A 102 -6.16 -12.36 3.12
C LYS A 102 -5.80 -11.58 4.37
N TYR A 103 -4.53 -11.41 4.69
CA TYR A 103 -4.14 -10.88 6.00
C TYR A 103 -4.29 -9.38 6.13
N LEU A 104 -4.14 -8.62 5.04
CA LEU A 104 -4.26 -7.16 5.06
C LEU A 104 -5.70 -6.65 4.95
N LYS A 105 -6.64 -7.43 4.41
CA LYS A 105 -8.04 -7.00 4.26
C LYS A 105 -8.70 -6.75 5.61
N GLY A 106 -9.28 -5.57 5.79
CA GLY A 106 -9.94 -5.15 7.02
C GLY A 106 -8.96 -4.77 8.14
N LYS A 107 -7.67 -4.63 7.84
CA LYS A 107 -6.61 -4.40 8.84
C LYS A 107 -5.83 -3.11 8.63
N SER A 108 -6.26 -2.25 7.71
CA SER A 108 -5.62 -0.95 7.42
C SER A 108 -5.45 -0.07 8.65
N GLY A 109 -6.42 -0.08 9.57
CA GLY A 109 -6.35 0.67 10.83
C GLY A 109 -5.23 0.27 11.80
N PHE A 110 -4.56 -0.87 11.59
CA PHE A 110 -3.41 -1.29 12.41
C PHE A 110 -2.07 -0.91 11.80
N SER A 111 -2.04 -0.56 10.51
CA SER A 111 -0.81 -0.22 9.80
C SER A 111 -0.38 1.22 10.07
N ALA A 112 0.92 1.43 10.28
CA ALA A 112 1.50 2.78 10.28
C ALA A 112 1.58 3.38 8.86
N ILE A 113 1.56 2.52 7.84
CA ILE A 113 1.58 2.90 6.43
C ILE A 113 0.15 2.86 5.89
N PRO A 114 -0.41 3.99 5.45
CA PRO A 114 -1.78 4.03 4.95
C PRO A 114 -1.97 3.15 3.71
N TYR A 115 -3.03 2.35 3.72
CA TYR A 115 -3.55 1.63 2.55
C TYR A 115 -5.06 1.45 2.70
N THR A 116 -5.75 1.06 1.62
CA THR A 116 -7.18 0.75 1.65
C THR A 116 -7.42 -0.74 1.44
N ASP A 117 -8.54 -1.26 1.95
CA ASP A 117 -8.90 -2.67 1.77
C ASP A 117 -9.16 -3.03 0.29
N ASP A 118 -9.50 -2.02 -0.52
CA ASP A 118 -9.66 -2.16 -1.97
C ASP A 118 -8.32 -2.35 -2.69
N PHE A 119 -7.21 -1.88 -2.10
CA PHE A 119 -5.87 -2.02 -2.67
C PHE A 119 -4.80 -2.24 -1.59
N THR A 120 -4.78 -3.46 -1.06
CA THR A 120 -3.87 -3.89 0.01
C THR A 120 -2.39 -3.87 -0.41
N CYS A 121 -2.08 -3.93 -1.70
CA CYS A 121 -0.71 -3.90 -2.21
C CYS A 121 0.05 -2.62 -1.79
N ALA A 122 -0.66 -1.50 -1.59
CA ALA A 122 -0.09 -0.24 -1.12
C ALA A 122 0.51 -0.32 0.30
N ALA A 123 0.15 -1.34 1.11
CA ALA A 123 0.73 -1.55 2.44
C ALA A 123 2.25 -1.74 2.40
N CYS A 124 2.77 -2.34 1.33
CA CYS A 124 4.20 -2.57 1.11
C CYS A 124 4.74 -1.80 -0.08
N HIS A 125 3.96 -1.66 -1.16
CA HIS A 125 4.33 -0.89 -2.35
C HIS A 125 3.94 0.58 -2.18
N GLN A 126 4.59 1.23 -1.23
CA GLN A 126 4.32 2.62 -0.87
C GLN A 126 4.36 3.53 -2.11
N GLY A 127 3.34 4.39 -2.23
CA GLY A 127 3.18 5.31 -3.36
C GLY A 127 2.41 4.73 -4.55
N ALA A 128 2.22 3.40 -4.63
CA ALA A 128 1.39 2.79 -5.66
C ALA A 128 -0.10 2.87 -5.31
N LYS A 129 -0.92 3.18 -6.31
CA LYS A 129 -2.38 3.22 -6.26
C LYS A 129 -3.04 2.10 -7.04
N THR A 130 -2.31 1.48 -7.97
CA THR A 130 -2.81 0.37 -8.80
C THR A 130 -1.74 -0.69 -8.99
N ALA A 131 -2.14 -1.89 -9.45
CA ALA A 131 -1.22 -2.97 -9.76
C ALA A 131 -0.29 -2.61 -10.93
N GLU A 132 -0.80 -1.83 -11.89
CA GLU A 132 -0.05 -1.37 -13.05
C GLU A 132 1.07 -0.42 -12.65
N GLU A 133 0.87 0.44 -11.64
CA GLU A 133 1.94 1.28 -11.09
C GLU A 133 3.03 0.44 -10.37
N ILE A 134 2.67 -0.74 -9.86
CA ILE A 134 3.62 -1.67 -9.25
C ILE A 134 4.48 -2.36 -10.31
N SER A 135 3.90 -2.71 -11.45
CA SER A 135 4.58 -3.43 -12.54
C SER A 135 5.15 -2.54 -13.64
N GLY A 136 4.73 -1.27 -13.72
CA GLY A 136 5.01 -0.39 -14.85
C GLY A 136 6.30 0.42 -14.76
N ALA A 137 6.78 0.75 -13.55
CA ALA A 137 8.09 1.36 -13.35
C ALA A 137 9.17 0.28 -13.16
N ASP A 138 10.44 0.59 -13.48
CA ASP A 138 11.54 -0.28 -13.09
C ASP A 138 11.49 -0.51 -11.57
N LYS A 139 11.48 -1.79 -11.16
CA LYS A 139 11.29 -2.16 -9.75
C LYS A 139 12.36 -1.52 -8.85
N CYS A 140 13.57 -1.33 -9.35
CA CYS A 140 14.70 -0.80 -8.58
C CYS A 140 14.69 0.72 -8.57
N GLU A 141 14.26 1.37 -9.64
CA GLU A 141 14.01 2.82 -9.66
C GLU A 141 12.93 3.21 -8.65
N ARG A 142 11.78 2.54 -8.67
CA ARG A 142 10.68 2.78 -7.73
C ARG A 142 11.12 2.56 -6.28
N LEU A 143 11.86 1.49 -6.03
CA LEU A 143 12.38 1.20 -4.71
C LEU A 143 13.40 2.26 -4.26
N THR A 144 14.27 2.72 -5.15
CA THR A 144 15.21 3.81 -4.88
C THR A 144 14.48 5.10 -4.51
N ALA A 145 13.42 5.44 -5.24
CA ALA A 145 12.58 6.60 -4.94
C ALA A 145 11.89 6.47 -3.57
N SER A 146 11.34 5.29 -3.25
CA SER A 146 10.73 5.00 -1.95
C SER A 146 11.74 5.12 -0.79
N ILE A 147 12.94 4.55 -0.96
CA ILE A 147 14.04 4.69 0.00
C ILE A 147 14.40 6.16 0.22
N GLY A 148 14.53 6.92 -0.86
CA GLY A 148 14.81 8.37 -0.80
C GLY A 148 13.75 9.14 -0.03
N ALA A 149 12.47 8.89 -0.33
CA ALA A 149 11.33 9.52 0.35
C ALA A 149 11.26 9.18 1.85
N GLY A 150 11.70 7.98 2.24
CA GLY A 150 11.73 7.53 3.63
C GLY A 150 12.93 8.00 4.47
N GLY A 151 13.79 8.87 3.93
CA GLY A 151 14.99 9.35 4.63
C GLY A 151 16.30 8.69 4.20
N GLY A 152 16.30 8.00 3.06
CA GLY A 152 17.48 7.44 2.42
C GLY A 152 17.88 6.04 2.92
N ALA A 153 18.96 5.53 2.36
CA ALA A 153 19.42 4.15 2.57
C ALA A 153 19.75 3.83 4.04
N ALA A 154 20.16 4.82 4.84
CA ALA A 154 20.42 4.66 6.27
C ALA A 154 19.16 4.30 7.08
N GLU A 155 18.01 4.85 6.69
CA GLU A 155 16.73 4.62 7.37
C GLU A 155 15.97 3.41 6.81
N TYR A 156 16.40 2.85 5.67
CA TYR A 156 15.68 1.79 4.98
C TYR A 156 15.36 0.57 5.86
N LYS A 157 16.33 0.10 6.65
CA LYS A 157 16.11 -1.03 7.58
C LYS A 157 14.99 -0.74 8.57
N LYS A 158 14.97 0.46 9.13
CA LYS A 158 13.95 0.90 10.08
C LYS A 158 12.59 1.00 9.40
N GLN A 159 12.54 1.55 8.19
CA GLN A 159 11.31 1.64 7.39
C GLN A 159 10.73 0.25 7.12
N MET A 160 11.53 -0.71 6.66
CA MET A 160 11.03 -2.07 6.41
C MET A 160 10.57 -2.78 7.67
N HIS A 161 11.28 -2.61 8.79
CA HIS A 161 10.79 -3.13 10.06
C HIS A 161 9.47 -2.48 10.47
N ALA A 162 9.28 -1.18 10.24
CA ALA A 162 8.02 -0.51 10.53
C ALA A 162 6.85 -1.09 9.71
N VAL A 163 7.05 -1.35 8.42
CA VAL A 163 6.04 -1.97 7.52
C VAL A 163 5.45 -3.24 8.15
N CYS A 164 6.31 -4.13 8.64
CA CYS A 164 5.86 -5.41 9.20
C CYS A 164 5.47 -5.30 10.68
N MET A 165 6.36 -4.72 11.50
CA MET A 165 6.23 -4.80 12.95
C MET A 165 5.13 -3.90 13.50
N ASP A 166 4.85 -2.75 12.89
CA ASP A 166 3.86 -1.84 13.45
C ASP A 166 2.46 -2.44 13.33
N CYS A 167 2.12 -2.98 12.16
CA CYS A 167 0.86 -3.70 11.95
C CYS A 167 0.73 -4.89 12.91
N HIS A 168 1.74 -5.77 12.97
CA HIS A 168 1.70 -6.93 13.86
C HIS A 168 1.58 -6.53 15.34
N LYS A 169 2.36 -5.55 15.80
CA LYS A 169 2.28 -5.08 17.20
C LYS A 169 0.94 -4.45 17.51
N ASN A 170 0.38 -3.66 16.61
CA ASN A 170 -0.91 -3.00 16.83
C ASN A 170 -2.06 -4.00 16.84
N MET A 171 -2.05 -4.98 15.95
CA MET A 171 -3.00 -6.10 16.00
C MET A 171 -2.89 -6.89 17.31
N ALA A 172 -1.67 -7.26 17.71
CA ALA A 172 -1.45 -7.99 18.96
C ALA A 172 -1.94 -7.20 20.19
N LYS A 173 -1.69 -5.88 20.23
CA LYS A 173 -2.20 -4.98 21.30
C LYS A 173 -3.73 -4.92 21.33
N ALA A 174 -4.38 -5.03 20.18
CA ALA A 174 -5.84 -5.06 20.07
C ALA A 174 -6.45 -6.44 20.35
N GLY A 175 -5.64 -7.45 20.67
CA GLY A 175 -6.11 -8.83 20.90
C GLY A 175 -6.43 -9.60 19.60
N GLU A 176 -6.05 -9.06 18.45
CA GLU A 176 -6.23 -9.71 17.16
C GLU A 176 -5.15 -10.78 16.92
N LYS A 177 -5.48 -11.81 16.13
CA LYS A 177 -4.49 -12.78 15.67
C LYS A 177 -3.46 -12.07 14.80
N SER A 178 -2.24 -11.93 15.31
CA SER A 178 -1.13 -11.25 14.64
C SER A 178 -0.10 -12.23 14.06
N GLY A 179 0.68 -11.74 13.10
CA GLY A 179 1.92 -12.36 12.64
C GLY A 179 3.09 -12.22 13.62
N PRO A 180 4.29 -12.68 13.21
CA PRO A 180 5.48 -12.75 14.05
C PRO A 180 5.97 -11.39 14.53
N SER A 181 6.61 -11.37 15.70
CA SER A 181 7.19 -10.14 16.29
C SER A 181 8.62 -10.30 16.75
N LYS A 182 9.19 -11.51 16.64
CA LYS A 182 10.59 -11.81 16.98
C LYS A 182 11.44 -11.93 15.73
N CYS A 183 12.72 -11.55 15.83
CA CYS A 183 13.64 -11.51 14.69
C CYS A 183 13.76 -12.85 13.95
N ASN A 184 13.87 -13.95 14.71
CA ASN A 184 14.08 -15.28 14.15
C ASN A 184 12.83 -15.90 13.50
N GLU A 185 11.65 -15.36 13.79
CA GLU A 185 10.40 -15.79 13.17
C GLU A 185 10.25 -15.21 11.75
N CYS A 186 10.98 -14.13 11.42
CA CYS A 186 11.01 -13.53 10.08
C CYS A 186 12.30 -13.86 9.30
N HIS A 187 13.46 -13.76 9.94
CA HIS A 187 14.77 -13.83 9.27
C HIS A 187 15.47 -15.20 9.42
N GLY A 188 14.80 -16.18 10.02
CA GLY A 188 15.42 -17.46 10.39
C GLY A 188 16.46 -17.32 11.53
N LYS A 189 17.18 -18.42 11.81
CA LYS A 189 18.26 -18.43 12.81
C LYS A 189 19.50 -17.70 12.28
#